data_AF-G9B7C6-F1
#
_entry.id   AF-G9B7C6-F1
#
_cell.length_a   1.000
_cell.length_b   1.000
_cell.length_c   1.000
_cell.angle_alpha   90.00
_cell.angle_beta   90.00
_cell.angle_gamma   90.00
#
_symmetry.space_group_name_H-M   'P 1'
#
loop_
_entity.id
_entity.type
_entity.pdbx_description
1 polymer ?
#
loop_
_entity_poly.entity_id
_entity_poly.type
_entity_poly.pdbx_seq_one_letter_code
_entity_poly.pdbx_strand_id
1 'polypeptide(L)'
;TDHQDYCEVCQQGGEIILCDTCPRAYHLVCLDPELEAAPEGKWSCPQCEAGAAPPSAHVVEQEQDEHMEFCRVRQDGGELLCCDQCPSSYHIFCLNPPLKKIPDGEWLCP
;
A
#
# COMPACT_ATOMS: atom_id res chain seq x y z
N THR A 1 -2.38 28.47 11.60
CA THR A 1 -2.55 27.50 10.52
C THR A 1 -4.04 27.43 10.27
N ASP A 2 -4.45 27.59 9.02
CA ASP A 2 -5.85 27.55 8.61
C ASP A 2 -6.25 26.08 8.49
N HIS A 3 -7.20 25.63 9.30
CA HIS A 3 -7.75 24.28 9.22
C HIS A 3 -9.12 24.36 8.54
N GLN A 4 -9.50 23.31 7.82
CA GLN A 4 -10.81 23.23 7.16
C GLN A 4 -11.96 23.28 8.17
N ASP A 5 -12.99 24.06 7.88
CA ASP A 5 -14.22 24.17 8.70
C ASP A 5 -15.27 23.08 8.40
N TYR A 6 -14.90 22.08 7.61
CA TYR A 6 -15.76 20.99 7.20
C TYR A 6 -15.07 19.65 7.39
N CYS A 7 -15.86 18.63 7.72
CA CYS A 7 -15.38 17.27 7.85
C CYS A 7 -14.99 16.70 6.48
N GLU A 8 -13.80 16.13 6.37
CA GLU A 8 -13.31 15.54 5.11
C GLU A 8 -14.16 14.35 4.61
N VAL A 9 -14.82 13.63 5.53
CA VAL A 9 -15.61 12.43 5.19
C VAL A 9 -16.99 12.80 4.66
N CYS A 10 -17.71 13.68 5.37
CA CYS A 10 -19.10 14.01 5.04
C CYS A 10 -19.27 15.40 4.41
N GLN A 11 -18.20 16.19 4.27
CA GLN A 11 -18.19 17.55 3.72
C GLN A 11 -19.18 18.51 4.39
N GLN A 12 -19.51 18.25 5.66
CA GLN A 12 -20.39 19.08 6.48
C GLN A 12 -19.59 19.76 7.58
N GLY A 13 -19.95 21.00 7.90
CA GLY A 13 -19.45 21.73 9.08
C GLY A 13 -20.25 21.37 10.33
N GLY A 14 -19.70 21.70 11.51
CA GLY A 14 -20.32 21.38 12.80
C GLY A 14 -19.27 21.14 13.88
N GLU A 15 -19.54 20.19 14.77
CA GLU A 15 -18.62 19.76 15.84
C GLU A 15 -17.51 18.85 15.29
N ILE A 16 -16.50 19.47 14.67
CA ILE A 16 -15.34 18.78 14.09
C ILE A 16 -14.09 18.98 14.95
N ILE A 17 -13.21 17.98 14.95
CA ILE A 17 -11.86 18.03 15.51
C ILE A 17 -10.84 18.37 14.42
N LEU A 18 -9.85 19.19 14.78
CA LEU A 18 -8.77 19.65 13.88
C LEU A 18 -7.50 18.84 14.11
N CYS A 19 -6.87 18.40 13.02
CA CYS A 19 -5.58 17.73 13.08
C CYS A 19 -4.46 18.72 13.40
N ASP A 20 -3.59 18.41 14.38
CA ASP A 20 -2.46 19.27 14.75
C ASP A 20 -1.33 19.24 13.69
N THR A 21 -1.35 18.22 12.82
CA THR A 21 -0.28 17.93 11.85
C THR A 21 -0.66 18.27 10.41
N CYS A 22 -1.93 18.59 10.13
CA CYS A 22 -2.38 18.97 8.79
C CYS A 22 -3.66 19.82 8.85
N PRO A 23 -4.03 20.54 7.77
CA PRO A 23 -5.18 21.44 7.79
C PRO A 23 -6.55 20.72 7.71
N ARG A 24 -6.63 19.43 8.05
CA ARG A 24 -7.85 18.63 7.92
C ARG A 24 -8.67 18.60 9.20
N ALA A 25 -9.97 18.45 9.04
CA ALA A 25 -10.92 18.35 10.13
C ALA A 25 -11.89 17.19 9.92
N TYR A 26 -12.36 16.59 11.02
CA TYR A 26 -13.19 15.39 11.02
C TYR A 26 -14.21 15.44 12.15
N HIS A 27 -15.39 14.83 11.98
CA HIS A 27 -16.25 14.56 13.14
C HIS A 27 -15.72 13.35 13.91
N LEU A 28 -15.88 13.35 15.23
CA LEU A 28 -15.50 12.21 16.07
C LEU A 28 -16.17 10.90 15.62
N VAL A 29 -17.41 10.99 15.13
CA VAL A 29 -18.20 9.86 14.58
C VAL A 29 -17.87 9.50 13.13
N CYS A 30 -17.18 10.37 12.41
CA CYS A 30 -16.75 10.10 11.04
C CYS A 30 -15.34 9.49 11.00
N LEU A 31 -14.67 9.36 12.15
CA LEU A 31 -13.40 8.67 12.28
C LEU A 31 -13.64 7.16 12.38
N ASP A 32 -12.66 6.38 11.94
CA ASP A 32 -12.62 4.92 12.07
C ASP A 32 -11.31 4.55 12.78
N PRO A 33 -11.34 4.08 14.04
CA PRO A 33 -12.52 3.91 14.90
C PRO A 33 -13.15 5.24 15.31
N GLU A 34 -14.46 5.22 15.61
CA GLU A 34 -15.17 6.40 16.13
C GLU A 34 -14.63 6.80 17.51
N LEU A 35 -14.46 8.10 17.74
CA LEU A 35 -14.03 8.64 19.03
C LEU A 35 -15.25 9.07 19.86
N GLU A 36 -15.29 8.68 21.13
CA GLU A 36 -16.36 9.10 22.05
C GLU A 36 -16.15 10.54 22.59
N ALA A 37 -14.90 11.01 22.60
CA ALA A 37 -14.55 12.35 23.06
C ALA A 37 -13.30 12.88 22.33
N ALA A 38 -13.16 14.21 22.27
CA ALA A 38 -11.93 14.83 21.78
C ALA A 38 -10.77 14.44 22.72
N PRO A 39 -9.63 13.97 22.18
CA PRO A 39 -8.49 13.57 22.98
C PRO A 39 -7.90 14.77 23.71
N GLU A 40 -7.41 14.52 24.93
CA GLU A 40 -6.75 15.51 25.76
C GLU A 40 -5.32 15.76 25.25
N GLY A 41 -5.17 16.56 24.19
CA GLY A 41 -3.86 16.97 23.67
C GLY A 41 -3.77 17.08 22.15
N LYS A 42 -2.58 16.81 21.61
CA LYS A 42 -2.33 16.83 20.16
C LYS A 42 -3.00 15.63 19.51
N TRP A 43 -3.91 15.91 18.58
CA TRP A 43 -4.56 14.89 17.77
C TRP A 43 -4.03 14.88 16.35
N SER A 44 -3.81 13.69 15.81
CA SER A 44 -3.42 13.47 14.43
C SER A 44 -4.52 12.69 13.72
N CYS A 45 -4.94 13.14 12.54
CA CYS A 45 -5.94 12.43 11.77
C CYS A 45 -5.39 11.08 11.24
N PRO A 46 -6.27 10.10 10.94
CA PRO A 46 -5.85 8.80 10.42
C PRO A 46 -5.04 8.92 9.14
N GLN A 47 -5.22 9.98 8.34
CA GLN A 47 -4.41 10.20 7.14
C GLN A 47 -2.97 10.65 7.46
N CYS A 48 -2.77 11.40 8.55
CA CYS A 48 -1.44 11.74 9.05
C CYS A 48 -0.78 10.55 9.75
N GLU A 49 -1.57 9.75 10.47
CA GLU A 49 -1.10 8.54 11.11
C GLU A 49 -0.73 7.45 10.09
N ALA A 50 -1.58 7.22 9.07
CA ALA A 50 -1.31 6.32 7.95
C ALA A 50 -0.18 6.83 7.03
N GLY A 51 -0.04 8.15 6.87
CA GLY A 51 1.05 8.76 6.11
C GLY A 51 2.40 8.76 6.83
N ALA A 52 2.45 8.40 8.11
CA ALA A 52 3.69 8.16 8.85
C ALA A 52 4.23 6.73 8.66
N ALA A 53 3.40 5.82 8.13
CA ALA A 53 3.89 4.59 7.55
C ALA A 53 4.34 4.87 6.09
N PRO A 54 5.49 4.32 5.64
CA PRO A 54 5.85 4.41 4.23
C PRO A 54 4.70 3.87 3.38
N PRO A 55 4.49 4.38 2.14
CA PRO A 55 3.44 3.91 1.24
C PRO A 55 3.73 2.48 0.77
N SER A 56 3.49 1.52 1.66
CA SER A 56 3.58 0.07 1.45
C SER A 56 2.86 -0.62 2.61
N ALA A 57 1.59 -0.30 2.80
CA ALA A 57 0.68 -1.17 3.53
C ALA A 57 -0.53 -1.46 2.63
N HIS A 58 -0.22 -2.07 1.48
CA HIS A 58 -1.08 -3.12 0.97
C HIS A 58 -1.25 -4.10 2.14
N VAL A 59 -2.48 -4.33 2.58
CA VAL A 59 -2.78 -5.47 3.46
C VAL A 59 -2.54 -6.75 2.65
N VAL A 60 -1.27 -7.14 2.57
CA VAL A 60 -0.85 -8.50 2.27
C VAL A 60 0.09 -8.87 3.40
N GLU A 61 -0.44 -9.64 4.35
CA GLU A 61 0.40 -10.63 5.00
C GLU A 61 1.05 -11.46 3.88
N GLN A 62 2.38 -11.40 3.77
CA GLN A 62 3.32 -12.41 3.24
C GLN A 62 4.34 -11.86 2.23
N GLU A 63 5.58 -11.85 2.73
CA GLU A 63 6.86 -12.10 2.06
C GLU A 63 7.36 -11.12 0.99
N GLN A 64 8.63 -10.74 1.17
CA GLN A 64 9.40 -9.88 0.29
C GLN A 64 9.69 -10.60 -1.03
N ASP A 65 8.73 -10.63 -1.94
CA ASP A 65 8.99 -10.99 -3.33
C ASP A 65 9.37 -9.73 -4.11
N GLU A 66 10.63 -9.31 -3.97
CA GLU A 66 11.27 -8.25 -4.78
C GLU A 66 11.52 -8.69 -6.24
N HIS A 67 10.69 -9.59 -6.77
CA HIS A 67 10.76 -10.09 -8.12
C HIS A 67 10.01 -9.14 -9.07
N MET A 68 10.69 -8.71 -10.13
CA MET A 68 10.15 -7.72 -11.07
C MET A 68 8.82 -8.16 -11.71
N GLU A 69 7.88 -7.23 -11.83
CA GLU A 69 6.53 -7.47 -12.38
C GLU A 69 6.46 -7.67 -13.90
N PHE A 70 7.61 -7.65 -14.59
CA PHE A 70 7.70 -7.74 -16.05
C PHE A 70 8.76 -8.75 -16.47
N CYS A 71 8.52 -9.48 -17.57
CA CYS A 71 9.52 -10.40 -18.11
C CYS A 71 10.74 -9.66 -18.67
N ARG A 72 11.96 -10.09 -18.32
CA ARG A 72 13.21 -9.43 -18.79
C ARG A 72 13.41 -9.48 -20.31
N VAL A 73 12.72 -10.40 -20.97
CA VAL A 73 12.82 -10.61 -22.43
C VAL A 73 11.80 -9.76 -23.18
N ARG A 74 10.56 -9.66 -22.70
CA ARG A 74 9.45 -9.02 -23.43
C ARG A 74 8.81 -7.82 -22.72
N GLN A 75 9.29 -7.48 -21.52
CA GLN A 75 8.77 -6.40 -20.66
C GLN A 75 7.24 -6.43 -20.54
N ASP A 76 6.69 -7.64 -20.46
CA ASP A 76 5.27 -7.92 -20.41
C ASP A 76 4.95 -8.62 -19.09
N GLY A 77 3.83 -8.25 -18.48
CA GLY A 77 3.30 -8.87 -17.27
C GLY A 77 2.49 -10.14 -17.58
N GLY A 78 2.26 -11.00 -16.60
CA GLY A 78 1.52 -12.25 -16.80
C GLY A 78 2.01 -13.38 -15.89
N GLU A 79 2.07 -14.60 -16.42
CA GLU A 79 2.58 -15.78 -15.70
C GLU A 79 4.12 -15.80 -15.69
N LEU A 80 4.69 -15.05 -14.74
CA LEU A 80 6.12 -14.85 -14.58
C LEU A 80 6.69 -15.83 -13.56
N LEU A 81 7.83 -16.43 -13.91
CA LEU A 81 8.63 -17.28 -13.03
C LEU A 81 9.71 -16.44 -12.36
N CYS A 82 9.70 -16.43 -11.02
CA CYS A 82 10.65 -15.71 -10.18
C CYS A 82 11.97 -16.46 -10.02
N CYS A 83 13.10 -15.75 -10.17
CA CYS A 83 14.46 -16.27 -9.98
C CYS A 83 14.87 -16.23 -8.50
N ASP A 84 15.15 -17.37 -7.89
CA ASP A 84 15.47 -17.43 -6.46
C ASP A 84 16.74 -16.62 -6.08
N GLN A 85 17.68 -16.44 -7.03
CA GLN A 85 18.94 -15.73 -6.78
C GLN A 85 18.93 -14.27 -7.22
N CYS A 86 17.84 -13.77 -7.80
CA CYS A 86 17.84 -12.47 -8.44
C CYS A 86 16.44 -11.87 -8.56
N PRO A 87 16.28 -10.54 -8.58
CA PRO A 87 14.96 -9.89 -8.70
C PRO A 87 14.35 -10.02 -10.11
N SER A 88 14.76 -11.03 -10.88
CA SER A 88 14.40 -11.21 -12.28
C SER A 88 13.29 -12.23 -12.45
N SER A 89 12.32 -11.87 -13.27
CA SER A 89 11.17 -12.70 -13.60
C SER A 89 11.14 -13.01 -15.10
N TYR A 90 10.80 -14.25 -15.45
CA TYR A 90 10.80 -14.72 -16.83
C TYR A 90 9.55 -15.53 -17.13
N HIS A 91 8.97 -15.37 -18.32
CA HIS A 91 7.96 -16.32 -18.76
C HIS A 91 8.59 -17.69 -19.00
N ILE A 92 7.92 -18.78 -18.59
CA ILE A 92 8.33 -20.15 -18.89
C ILE A 92 8.59 -20.38 -20.38
N PHE A 93 7.86 -19.66 -21.25
CA PHE A 93 8.01 -19.72 -22.71
C PHE A 93 9.14 -18.86 -23.29
N CYS A 94 9.64 -17.87 -22.54
CA CYS A 94 10.75 -17.02 -22.94
C CYS A 94 12.12 -17.65 -22.59
N LEU A 95 12.12 -18.74 -21.85
CA LEU A 95 13.31 -19.53 -21.53
C LEU A 95 13.74 -20.37 -22.75
N ASN A 96 15.04 -20.64 -22.84
CA ASN A 96 15.61 -21.51 -23.86
C ASN A 96 16.33 -22.69 -23.19
N PRO A 97 15.73 -23.91 -23.16
CA PRO A 97 14.46 -24.33 -23.75
C PRO A 97 13.21 -23.85 -22.96
N PRO A 98 12.06 -23.66 -23.62
CA PRO A 98 10.84 -23.19 -22.95
C PRO A 98 10.24 -24.26 -22.04
N LEU A 99 9.95 -23.87 -20.79
CA LEU A 99 9.26 -24.71 -19.83
C LEU A 99 7.76 -24.72 -20.13
N LYS A 100 7.13 -25.89 -19.92
CA LYS A 100 5.68 -26.07 -20.13
C LYS A 100 4.85 -25.85 -18.85
N LYS A 101 5.50 -25.77 -17.70
CA LYS A 101 4.88 -25.56 -16.38
C LYS A 101 5.86 -24.89 -15.43
N ILE A 102 5.33 -24.18 -14.44
CA ILE A 102 6.07 -23.63 -13.31
C ILE A 102 6.62 -24.79 -12.46
N PRO A 103 7.93 -24.82 -12.12
CA PRO A 103 8.48 -25.77 -11.18
C PRO A 103 8.01 -25.46 -9.74
N ASP A 104 7.68 -26.48 -8.96
CA ASP A 104 7.26 -26.39 -7.54
C ASP A 104 8.42 -26.05 -6.57
N GLY A 105 9.54 -25.48 -7.04
CA GLY A 105 10.73 -25.25 -6.22
C GLY A 105 11.72 -24.24 -6.80
N GLU A 106 12.92 -24.20 -6.23
CA GLU A 106 13.98 -23.23 -6.57
C GLU A 106 14.25 -23.22 -8.08
N TRP A 107 14.06 -22.05 -8.69
CA TRP A 107 14.36 -21.82 -10.10
C TRP A 107 15.36 -20.68 -10.25
N LEU A 108 16.38 -20.93 -11.08
CA LEU A 108 17.45 -19.98 -11.36
C LEU A 108 17.39 -19.60 -12.83
N CYS A 109 17.45 -18.30 -13.12
CA CYS A 109 17.54 -17.84 -14.49
C CYS A 109 18.90 -18.23 -15.14
N PRO A 110 18.93 -18.51 -16.45
CA PRO A 110 20.16 -18.84 -17.18
C PRO A 110 21.10 -17.65 -17.38
#